data_AF-A0A379XS42-F1
#
_entry.id   AF-A0A379XS42-F1
#
_cell.length_a   1.000
_cell.length_b   1.000
_cell.length_c   1.000
_cell.angle_alpha   90.00
_cell.angle_beta   90.00
_cell.angle_gamma   90.00
#
_symmetry.space_group_name_H-M   'P 1'
#
loop_
_entity.id
_entity.type
_entity.pdbx_description
1 polymer ?
#
loop_
_entity_poly.entity_id
_entity_poly.type
_entity_poly.pdbx_seq_one_letter_code
_entity_poly.pdbx_strand_id
1 'polypeptide(L)'
;MFAKFIDVIQTFLTEPAILIGILVGVGYALDKKTPIKIITGMISAMVGLMMVLFGGFQFSATFKPVAEAVSKAYGVHGYLMDSYAMKAATQIALGDNFGYVGYVFVLAFFY
;
A
#
# COMPACT_ATOMS: atom_id res chain seq x y z
N MET A 1 16.01 4.80 21.14
CA MET A 1 14.78 4.06 21.53
C MET A 1 13.54 4.60 20.82
N PHE A 2 13.33 5.92 20.78
CA PHE A 2 12.25 6.58 20.02
C PHE A 2 12.28 6.31 18.50
N ALA A 3 13.46 6.35 17.87
CA ALA A 3 13.58 6.05 16.43
C ALA A 3 13.09 4.64 16.06
N LYS A 4 13.44 3.62 16.86
CA LYS A 4 12.94 2.25 16.67
C LYS A 4 11.42 2.14 16.87
N PHE A 5 10.83 2.94 17.75
CA PHE A 5 9.38 2.97 17.95
C PHE A 5 8.67 3.60 16.73
N ILE A 6 9.23 4.67 16.17
CA ILE A 6 8.76 5.28 14.93
C ILE A 6 8.89 4.31 13.75
N ASP A 7 10.02 3.60 13.62
CA ASP A 7 10.21 2.59 12.56
C ASP A 7 9.21 1.43 12.67
N VAL A 8 8.93 0.96 13.90
CA VAL A 8 7.92 -0.09 14.14
C VAL A 8 6.52 0.42 13.79
N ILE A 9 6.17 1.64 14.17
CA ILE A 9 4.89 2.25 13.81
C ILE A 9 4.80 2.46 12.30
N GLN A 10 5.87 2.92 11.64
CA GLN A 10 5.89 3.08 10.19
C GLN A 10 5.71 1.73 9.50
N THR A 11 6.38 0.68 9.94
CA THR A 11 6.24 -0.68 9.38
C THR A 11 4.80 -1.20 9.59
N PHE A 12 4.25 -1.02 10.78
CA PHE A 12 2.87 -1.42 11.10
C PHE A 12 1.81 -0.65 10.31
N LEU A 13 2.01 0.65 10.10
CA LEU A 13 1.09 1.52 9.36
C LEU A 13 1.30 1.46 7.85
N THR A 14 2.46 1.02 7.35
CA THR A 14 2.66 0.86 5.89
C THR A 14 2.12 -0.46 5.37
N GLU A 15 1.79 -1.41 6.24
CA GLU A 15 1.14 -2.66 5.84
C GLU A 15 -0.38 -2.45 5.70
N PRO A 16 -0.93 -2.45 4.47
CA PRO A 16 -2.33 -2.06 4.24
C PRO A 16 -3.33 -2.96 4.96
N ALA A 17 -2.98 -4.25 5.13
CA ALA A 17 -3.84 -5.23 5.79
C ALA A 17 -4.07 -4.86 7.26
N ILE A 18 -3.01 -4.49 7.98
CA ILE A 18 -3.07 -4.12 9.39
C ILE A 18 -3.86 -2.82 9.58
N LEU A 19 -3.64 -1.83 8.71
CA LEU A 19 -4.41 -0.58 8.70
C LEU A 19 -5.92 -0.81 8.59
N ILE A 20 -6.35 -1.60 7.60
CA ILE A 20 -7.76 -1.95 7.42
C ILE A 20 -8.30 -2.73 8.62
N GLY A 21 -7.51 -3.65 9.18
CA GLY A 21 -7.88 -4.40 10.39
C GLY A 21 -8.18 -3.47 11.57
N ILE A 22 -7.27 -2.53 11.85
CA ILE A 22 -7.45 -1.55 12.93
C ILE A 22 -8.67 -0.66 12.64
N LEU A 23 -8.83 -0.20 11.40
CA LEU A 23 -9.98 0.64 11.00
C LEU A 23 -11.32 -0.07 11.28
N VAL A 24 -11.45 -1.33 10.87
CA VAL A 24 -12.66 -2.13 11.10
C VAL A 24 -12.84 -2.46 12.58
N GLY A 25 -11.76 -2.75 13.30
CA GLY A 25 -11.78 -2.99 14.74
C GLY A 25 -12.29 -1.78 15.52
N VAL A 26 -11.76 -0.59 15.20
CA VAL A 26 -12.23 0.68 15.79
C VAL A 26 -13.68 0.96 15.41
N GLY A 27 -14.06 0.73 14.14
CA GLY A 27 -15.44 0.88 13.69
C GLY A 27 -16.43 0.00 14.47
N TYR A 28 -16.10 -1.27 14.69
CA TYR A 28 -16.96 -2.17 15.47
C TYR A 28 -16.92 -1.91 16.98
N ALA A 29 -15.82 -1.39 17.51
CA ALA A 29 -15.76 -0.92 18.90
C ALA A 29 -16.66 0.30 19.12
N LEU A 30 -16.67 1.25 18.19
CA LEU A 30 -17.55 2.43 18.22
C LEU A 30 -19.03 2.05 18.07
N ASP A 31 -19.33 1.04 17.24
CA ASP A 31 -20.67 0.47 17.08
C ASP A 31 -21.07 -0.49 18.21
N LYS A 32 -20.29 -0.53 19.31
CA LYS A 32 -20.53 -1.32 20.53
C LYS A 32 -20.84 -2.80 20.26
N LYS A 33 -20.22 -3.40 19.23
CA LYS A 33 -20.37 -4.83 18.92
C LYS A 33 -19.71 -5.68 20.01
N THR A 34 -20.15 -6.93 20.15
CA THR A 34 -19.53 -7.92 21.04
C THR A 34 -18.02 -8.08 20.73
N PRO A 35 -17.15 -8.26 21.74
CA PRO A 35 -15.69 -8.39 21.52
C PRO A 35 -15.29 -9.45 20.49
N ILE A 36 -16.02 -10.56 20.45
CA ILE A 36 -15.83 -11.64 19.46
C ILE A 36 -16.04 -11.11 18.04
N LYS A 37 -17.07 -10.30 17.81
CA LYS A 37 -17.40 -9.72 16.50
C LYS A 37 -16.41 -8.65 16.06
N ILE A 38 -15.80 -7.93 17.00
CA ILE A 38 -14.72 -6.98 16.73
C ILE A 38 -13.50 -7.74 16.18
N ILE A 39 -13.07 -8.81 16.86
CA ILE A 39 -11.89 -9.60 16.47
C ILE A 39 -12.13 -10.32 15.14
N THR A 40 -13.27 -11.00 14.98
CA THR A 40 -13.57 -11.71 13.73
C THR A 40 -13.74 -10.74 12.56
N GLY A 41 -14.32 -9.57 12.81
CA GLY A 41 -14.42 -8.46 11.87
C GLY A 41 -13.05 -7.95 11.38
N MET A 42 -12.17 -7.67 12.33
CA MET A 42 -10.80 -7.24 12.05
C MET A 42 -10.05 -8.28 11.20
N ILE A 43 -10.06 -9.55 11.60
CA ILE A 43 -9.36 -10.61 10.86
C ILE A 43 -9.98 -10.80 9.47
N SER A 44 -11.30 -10.80 9.35
CA SER A 44 -11.98 -10.92 8.05
C SER A 44 -11.60 -9.79 7.10
N ALA A 45 -11.47 -8.57 7.60
CA ALA A 45 -11.07 -7.41 6.80
C ALA A 45 -9.61 -7.51 6.36
N MET A 46 -8.72 -7.94 7.26
CA MET A 46 -7.31 -8.19 6.95
C MET A 46 -7.16 -9.25 5.87
N VAL A 47 -7.80 -10.41 6.03
CA VAL A 47 -7.76 -11.52 5.07
C VAL A 47 -8.37 -11.11 3.72
N GLY A 48 -9.50 -10.39 3.73
CA GLY A 48 -10.12 -9.87 2.53
C GLY A 48 -9.18 -8.98 1.72
N LEU A 49 -8.47 -8.06 2.37
CA LEU A 49 -7.49 -7.20 1.70
C LEU A 49 -6.28 -8.00 1.20
N MET A 50 -5.78 -8.95 1.99
CA MET A 50 -4.66 -9.81 1.58
C MET A 50 -5.00 -10.62 0.32
N MET A 51 -6.24 -11.11 0.19
CA MET A 51 -6.70 -11.81 -1.03
C MET A 51 -6.70 -10.89 -2.25
N VAL A 52 -7.12 -9.64 -2.10
CA VAL A 52 -7.08 -8.63 -3.18
C VAL A 52 -5.65 -8.34 -3.59
N LEU A 53 -4.75 -8.11 -2.61
CA LEU A 53 -3.33 -7.86 -2.87
C LEU A 53 -2.66 -9.05 -3.55
N PHE A 54 -2.93 -10.27 -3.07
CA PHE A 54 -2.42 -11.50 -3.68
C PHE A 54 -2.87 -11.64 -5.13
N GLY A 55 -4.17 -11.42 -5.41
CA GLY A 55 -4.70 -11.43 -6.78
C GLY A 55 -4.02 -10.38 -7.67
N GLY A 56 -3.80 -9.17 -7.15
CA GLY A 56 -3.09 -8.11 -7.85
C GLY A 56 -1.62 -8.43 -8.13
N PHE A 57 -0.91 -9.03 -7.17
CA PHE A 57 0.47 -9.47 -7.36
C PHE A 57 0.58 -10.61 -8.36
N GLN A 58 -0.30 -11.61 -8.29
CA GLN A 58 -0.33 -12.71 -9.25
C GLN A 58 -0.63 -12.20 -10.66
N PHE A 59 -1.58 -11.28 -10.79
CA PHE A 59 -1.88 -10.59 -12.05
C PHE A 59 -0.65 -9.84 -12.57
N SER A 60 -0.06 -8.97 -11.75
CA SER A 60 1.13 -8.20 -12.15
C SER A 60 2.31 -9.10 -12.54
N ALA A 61 2.58 -10.17 -11.77
CA ALA A 61 3.66 -11.12 -12.03
C ALA A 61 3.47 -11.88 -13.35
N THR A 62 2.23 -12.18 -13.74
CA THR A 62 1.93 -12.82 -15.03
C THR A 62 1.94 -11.81 -16.17
N PHE A 63 1.41 -10.60 -15.96
CA PHE A 63 1.25 -9.61 -17.02
C PHE A 63 2.51 -8.78 -17.32
N LYS A 64 3.36 -8.51 -16.32
CA LYS A 64 4.65 -7.80 -16.52
C LYS A 64 5.54 -8.45 -17.59
N PRO A 65 5.90 -9.75 -17.50
CA PRO A 65 6.80 -10.35 -18.48
C PRO A 65 6.17 -10.41 -19.88
N VAL A 66 4.84 -10.56 -19.96
CA VAL A 66 4.10 -10.51 -21.23
C VAL A 66 4.16 -9.11 -21.83
N ALA A 67 3.91 -8.07 -21.03
CA ALA A 67 3.98 -6.67 -21.46
C ALA A 67 5.39 -6.27 -21.89
N GLU A 68 6.42 -6.70 -21.15
CA GLU A 68 7.83 -6.48 -21.49
C GLU A 68 8.22 -7.19 -22.79
N ALA A 69 7.77 -8.43 -23.00
CA ALA A 69 8.02 -9.16 -24.25
C ALA A 69 7.37 -8.48 -25.46
N VAL A 70 6.14 -7.97 -25.30
CA VAL A 70 5.44 -7.21 -26.34
C VAL A 70 6.14 -5.87 -26.61
N SER A 71 6.50 -5.12 -25.57
CA SER A 71 7.24 -3.87 -25.70
C SER A 71 8.58 -4.07 -26.45
N LYS A 72 9.32 -5.14 -26.14
CA LYS A 72 10.58 -5.48 -26.79
C LYS A 72 10.39 -5.92 -28.26
N ALA A 73 9.32 -6.66 -28.57
CA ALA A 73 9.04 -7.12 -29.92
C ALA A 73 8.58 -5.99 -30.86
N TYR A 74 7.81 -5.04 -30.34
CA TYR A 74 7.27 -3.91 -31.12
C TYR A 74 8.08 -2.62 -31.01
N GLY A 75 9.22 -2.64 -30.30
CA GLY A 75 10.11 -1.48 -30.15
C GLY A 75 9.50 -0.30 -29.37
N VAL A 76 8.47 -0.55 -28.57
CA VAL A 76 7.77 0.49 -27.81
C VAL A 76 8.54 0.75 -26.52
N HIS A 77 9.25 1.88 -26.45
CA HIS A 77 9.87 2.39 -25.22
C HIS A 77 8.79 2.95 -24.27
N GLY A 78 7.97 2.07 -23.70
CA GLY A 78 7.01 2.43 -22.67
C GLY A 78 7.68 2.44 -21.29
N TYR A 79 7.48 3.52 -20.52
CA TYR A 79 7.85 3.54 -19.10
C TYR A 79 7.16 2.36 -18.41
N LEU A 80 7.92 1.53 -17.70
CA LEU A 80 7.34 0.43 -16.92
C LEU A 80 6.43 1.07 -15.86
N MET A 81 5.10 0.95 -16.01
CA MET A 81 4.10 1.40 -15.03
C MET A 81 4.12 0.46 -13.81
N ASP A 82 5.29 0.34 -13.20
CA ASP A 82 5.49 -0.35 -11.94
C ASP A 82 5.55 0.67 -10.82
N SER A 83 4.70 0.51 -9.82
CA SER A 83 4.59 1.44 -8.70
C SER A 83 5.91 1.63 -7.94
N TYR A 84 6.79 0.62 -7.89
CA TYR A 84 8.09 0.72 -7.23
C TYR A 84 9.12 1.42 -8.10
N ALA A 85 9.17 1.10 -9.40
CA ALA A 85 10.03 1.80 -10.36
C ALA A 85 9.67 3.28 -10.46
N MET A 86 8.38 3.62 -10.49
CA MET A 86 7.89 4.99 -10.50
C MET A 86 8.20 5.72 -9.19
N LYS A 87 8.09 5.05 -8.05
CA LYS A 87 8.49 5.61 -6.75
C LYS A 87 9.99 5.90 -6.70
N ALA A 88 10.83 4.97 -7.15
CA ALA A 88 12.28 5.15 -7.21
C ALA A 88 12.66 6.27 -8.19
N ALA A 89 12.06 6.30 -9.38
CA ALA A 89 12.25 7.37 -10.36
C ALA A 89 11.86 8.74 -9.79
N THR A 90 10.73 8.82 -9.06
CA THR A 90 10.29 10.05 -8.38
C THR A 90 11.27 10.46 -7.27
N GLN A 91 11.79 9.51 -6.50
CA GLN A 91 12.77 9.79 -5.46
C GLN A 91 14.08 10.31 -6.05
N ILE A 92 14.54 9.74 -7.17
CA ILE A 92 15.72 10.21 -7.90
C ILE A 92 15.48 11.60 -8.51
N ALA A 93 14.29 11.83 -9.08
CA ALA A 93 13.95 13.09 -9.74
C ALA A 93 13.77 14.26 -8.75
N LEU A 94 13.21 14.01 -7.56
CA LEU A 94 12.99 15.05 -6.54
C LEU A 94 14.17 15.21 -5.57
N GLY A 95 15.00 14.18 -5.37
CA GLY A 95 16.16 14.24 -4.47
C GLY A 95 15.76 14.71 -3.06
N ASP A 96 16.43 15.75 -2.57
CA ASP A 96 16.18 16.35 -1.25
C ASP A 96 14.75 16.92 -1.11
N ASN A 97 14.09 17.26 -2.22
CA ASN A 97 12.72 17.77 -2.23
C ASN A 97 11.67 16.66 -2.16
N PHE A 98 12.05 15.38 -2.07
CA PHE A 98 11.10 14.27 -1.93
C PHE A 98 10.24 14.41 -0.66
N GLY A 99 10.71 15.14 0.36
CA GLY A 99 9.93 15.49 1.54
C GLY A 99 8.64 16.28 1.23
N TYR A 100 8.59 17.03 0.12
CA TYR A 100 7.39 17.74 -0.34
C TYR A 100 6.24 16.82 -0.70
N VAL A 101 6.54 15.61 -1.18
CA VAL A 101 5.53 14.58 -1.43
C VAL A 101 4.76 14.27 -0.14
N GLY A 102 5.46 14.18 1.00
CA GLY A 102 4.85 13.95 2.31
C GLY A 102 3.90 15.08 2.74
N TYR A 103 4.29 16.35 2.54
CA TYR A 103 3.44 17.49 2.86
C TYR A 103 2.16 17.54 2.01
N VAL A 104 2.27 17.19 0.72
CA VAL A 104 1.10 17.11 -0.18
C VAL A 104 0.15 16.01 0.27
N PHE A 105 0.64 14.84 0.69
CA PHE A 105 -0.22 13.77 1.21
C PHE A 105 -1.01 14.19 2.45
N VAL A 106 -0.39 14.96 3.36
CA VAL A 106 -1.08 15.48 4.55
C VAL A 106 -2.17 16.47 4.16
N LEU A 107 -1.87 17.43 3.29
CA LEU A 107 -2.86 18.40 2.80
C LEU A 107 -4.02 17.71 2.07
N ALA A 108 -3.73 16.71 1.24
CA ALA A 108 -4.73 15.94 0.50
C ALA A 108 -5.60 15.05 1.39
N PHE A 109 -5.14 14.70 2.60
CA PHE A 109 -5.96 13.95 3.55
C PHE A 109 -6.96 14.85 4.30
N PHE A 110 -6.62 16.13 4.49
CA PHE A 110 -7.46 17.11 5.17
C PHE A 110 -8.47 17.82 4.26
N TYR A 111 -8.28 17.75 2.94
CA TYR A 111 -9.16 18.35 1.92
C TYR A 111 -10.07 17.30 1.30
#